data_AF-A0A0D3MDF8-F1
#
_entry.id   AF-A0A0D3MDF8-F1
#
_cell.length_a   1.000
_cell.length_b   1.000
_cell.length_c   1.000
_cell.angle_alpha   90.00
_cell.angle_beta   90.00
_cell.angle_gamma   90.00
#
_symmetry.space_group_name_H-M   'P 1'
#
loop_
_entity.id
_entity.type
_entity.pdbx_description
1 polymer ?
#
loop_
_entity_poly.entity_id
_entity_poly.type
_entity_poly.pdbx_seq_one_letter_code
_entity_poly.pdbx_strand_id
1 'polypeptide(L)'
;MRINKSMWCSFVIAALTIFSFNSAHAQRVMPLGDSITGSPGCWRAYLWDQLQNAGYTGLDFVGSLGPQGCSVQHDGDNEGHGGILATNMANENQLVGWLNQTNPEIVLMHLGTNDVWSNRSTSLILQAFTDLVADMRANNSSVKILVAQIIPMDPAGSCAECDTRVIALNNALPNWASNLSSQSSPITVVDQWSGFDAVADTNDGVHPNDGGDRKMANVWFNALSSVLDGNTSSSSSSSSSSSSSSSSSSSSSSSSSSSSSSTGGQCSEMCQWYQDDPRAVCVNQTSGWGWENGQSCIGVETCNGQSGGGGVIQVCDGSTPTPTPTPTPTATPTATPTPTPTATPTPSPTATPTPSPTATPTPSPTATPTPAPTSTPSGGMCDWYGWQVALCTNTSSGWGNENNQTCISRDACGDNIVN
;
A
#
# COMPACT_ATOMS: atom_id res chain seq x y z
N MET A 1 8.67 41.52 -76.87
CA MET A 1 8.00 40.30 -76.38
C MET A 1 8.56 40.01 -74.99
N ARG A 2 7.67 39.80 -74.03
CA ARG A 2 7.92 39.63 -72.58
C ARG A 2 8.95 38.53 -72.29
N ILE A 3 9.68 38.61 -71.17
CA ILE A 3 9.40 37.87 -69.92
C ILE A 3 10.51 38.18 -68.89
N ASN A 4 10.04 38.67 -67.74
CA ASN A 4 10.75 38.82 -66.48
C ASN A 4 10.76 37.45 -65.77
N LYS A 5 11.88 36.96 -65.25
CA LYS A 5 11.89 35.87 -64.24
C LYS A 5 13.00 36.07 -63.22
N SER A 6 12.60 36.64 -62.09
CA SER A 6 13.16 36.32 -60.78
C SER A 6 12.69 34.92 -60.35
N MET A 7 13.58 34.09 -59.80
CA MET A 7 13.27 32.85 -59.06
C MET A 7 14.53 32.51 -58.26
N TRP A 8 14.61 32.98 -57.01
CA TRP A 8 14.29 32.24 -55.78
C TRP A 8 15.40 31.25 -55.36
N CYS A 9 16.21 31.69 -54.40
CA CYS A 9 17.06 30.81 -53.58
C CYS A 9 16.16 29.87 -52.77
N SER A 10 16.24 28.57 -53.05
CA SER A 10 15.66 27.54 -52.17
C SER A 10 16.62 27.30 -51.00
N PHE A 11 16.27 27.83 -49.82
CA PHE A 11 16.79 27.32 -48.55
C PHE A 11 16.07 25.99 -48.26
N VAL A 12 16.81 24.89 -48.34
CA VAL A 12 16.37 23.60 -47.78
C VAL A 12 16.60 23.67 -46.28
N ILE A 13 15.55 23.95 -45.51
CA ILE A 13 15.56 23.77 -44.06
C ILE A 13 15.41 22.26 -43.82
N ALA A 14 16.52 21.60 -43.49
CA ALA A 14 16.46 20.24 -42.97
C ALA A 14 15.78 20.30 -41.59
N ALA A 15 14.55 19.80 -41.50
CA ALA A 15 13.88 19.60 -40.23
C ALA A 15 14.60 18.48 -39.48
N LEU A 16 15.52 18.87 -38.59
CA LEU A 16 16.12 17.95 -37.63
C LEU A 16 15.04 17.59 -36.62
N THR A 17 14.36 16.45 -36.83
CA THR A 17 13.50 15.86 -35.81
C THR A 17 14.37 15.49 -34.63
N ILE A 18 14.35 16.32 -33.59
CA ILE A 18 14.90 15.98 -32.28
C ILE A 18 13.99 14.88 -31.73
N PHE A 19 14.39 13.63 -31.93
CA PHE A 19 13.87 12.55 -31.11
C PHE A 19 14.40 12.80 -29.69
N SER A 20 13.56 13.34 -28.83
CA SER A 20 13.78 13.26 -27.39
C SER A 20 13.71 11.79 -27.03
N PHE A 21 14.87 11.14 -26.94
CA PHE A 21 14.98 9.89 -26.21
C PHE A 21 14.71 10.23 -24.74
N ASN A 22 13.47 10.05 -24.29
CA ASN A 22 13.24 9.79 -22.88
C ASN A 22 13.97 8.48 -22.61
N SER A 23 15.14 8.54 -21.97
CA SER A 23 15.66 7.36 -21.30
C SER A 23 14.59 6.94 -20.31
N ALA A 24 13.87 5.87 -20.63
CA ALA A 24 12.95 5.26 -19.68
C ALA A 24 13.82 4.77 -18.52
N HIS A 25 13.84 5.53 -17.43
CA HIS A 25 14.47 5.10 -16.18
C HIS A 25 13.70 3.87 -15.70
N ALA A 26 14.41 2.84 -15.23
CA ALA A 26 13.77 1.66 -14.67
C ALA A 26 12.95 2.05 -13.43
N GLN A 27 11.71 1.60 -13.32
CA GLN A 27 10.83 2.00 -12.23
C GLN A 27 11.31 1.35 -10.93
N ARG A 28 11.61 2.18 -9.92
CA ARG A 28 12.20 1.73 -8.65
C ARG A 28 11.12 1.19 -7.72
N VAL A 29 11.21 -0.09 -7.38
CA VAL A 29 10.28 -0.80 -6.50
C VAL A 29 11.04 -1.22 -5.24
N MET A 30 10.59 -0.79 -4.07
CA MET A 30 11.19 -1.20 -2.79
C MET A 30 10.35 -2.28 -2.12
N PRO A 31 10.83 -3.53 -2.04
CA PRO A 31 10.31 -4.51 -1.10
C PRO A 31 10.73 -4.11 0.32
N LEU A 32 9.80 -3.56 1.10
CA LEU A 32 10.01 -3.12 2.48
C LEU A 32 9.37 -4.12 3.45
N GLY A 33 10.11 -4.56 4.46
CA GLY A 33 9.50 -5.41 5.47
C GLY A 33 10.41 -5.91 6.56
N ASP A 34 9.95 -6.97 7.20
CA ASP A 34 10.69 -7.68 8.24
C ASP A 34 11.42 -8.91 7.68
N SER A 35 11.59 -9.97 8.49
CA SER A 35 12.22 -11.22 8.07
C SER A 35 11.46 -11.90 6.92
N ILE A 36 10.13 -11.73 6.84
CA ILE A 36 9.33 -12.30 5.75
C ILE A 36 9.70 -11.65 4.41
N THR A 37 10.05 -10.37 4.40
CA THR A 37 10.59 -9.71 3.20
C THR A 37 12.07 -10.04 3.00
N GLY A 38 12.89 -9.91 4.04
CA GLY A 38 14.34 -10.00 3.94
C GLY A 38 14.85 -11.43 3.85
N SER A 39 14.80 -12.15 4.95
CA SER A 39 15.29 -13.53 5.04
C SER A 39 14.73 -14.21 6.29
N PRO A 40 14.38 -15.50 6.23
CA PRO A 40 14.45 -16.41 5.07
C PRO A 40 13.24 -16.27 4.12
N GLY A 41 13.41 -16.70 2.86
CA GLY A 41 12.34 -16.77 1.86
C GLY A 41 12.81 -16.37 0.47
N CYS A 42 12.04 -16.77 -0.55
CA CYS A 42 12.32 -16.56 -1.97
C CYS A 42 11.17 -15.91 -2.75
N TRP A 43 10.10 -15.42 -2.10
CA TRP A 43 8.98 -14.81 -2.82
C TRP A 43 9.39 -13.64 -3.73
N ARG A 44 10.41 -12.85 -3.36
CA ARG A 44 10.94 -11.77 -4.23
C ARG A 44 11.55 -12.30 -5.51
N ALA A 45 12.27 -13.40 -5.44
CA ALA A 45 12.86 -14.05 -6.61
C ALA A 45 11.76 -14.60 -7.54
N TYR A 46 10.71 -15.19 -6.98
CA TYR A 46 9.55 -15.67 -7.76
C TYR A 46 8.73 -14.52 -8.35
N LEU A 47 8.54 -13.44 -7.61
CA LEU A 47 7.88 -12.23 -8.10
C LEU A 47 8.66 -11.63 -9.26
N TRP A 48 9.98 -11.48 -9.11
CA TRP A 48 10.84 -10.96 -10.16
C TRP A 48 10.75 -11.80 -11.43
N ASP A 49 10.87 -13.13 -11.34
CA ASP A 49 10.73 -14.02 -12.48
C ASP A 49 9.36 -13.89 -13.17
N GLN A 50 8.26 -13.82 -12.40
CA GLN A 50 6.94 -13.57 -12.94
C GLN A 50 6.85 -12.24 -13.68
N LEU A 51 7.40 -11.16 -13.11
CA LEU A 51 7.41 -9.82 -13.73
C LEU A 51 8.20 -9.81 -15.03
N GLN A 52 9.40 -10.40 -15.05
CA GLN A 52 10.24 -10.49 -16.24
C GLN A 52 9.56 -11.33 -17.33
N ASN A 53 8.99 -12.48 -16.97
CA ASN A 53 8.27 -13.35 -17.90
C ASN A 53 6.99 -12.70 -18.45
N ALA A 54 6.36 -11.81 -17.68
CA ALA A 54 5.21 -11.01 -18.12
C ALA A 54 5.61 -9.76 -18.94
N GLY A 55 6.91 -9.49 -19.13
CA GLY A 55 7.41 -8.40 -19.96
C GLY A 55 7.66 -7.08 -19.21
N TYR A 56 7.57 -7.06 -17.87
CA TYR A 56 7.93 -5.90 -17.06
C TYR A 56 9.44 -5.82 -16.86
N THR A 57 10.18 -5.56 -17.94
CA THR A 57 11.66 -5.57 -17.95
C THR A 57 12.29 -4.23 -17.53
N GLY A 58 11.48 -3.19 -17.35
CA GLY A 58 11.92 -1.84 -16.97
C GLY A 58 11.80 -1.59 -15.48
N LEU A 59 12.10 -2.58 -14.63
CA LEU A 59 12.01 -2.49 -13.18
C LEU A 59 13.41 -2.55 -12.54
N ASP A 60 13.52 -1.95 -11.36
CA ASP A 60 14.70 -1.94 -10.50
C ASP A 60 14.21 -2.20 -9.08
N PHE A 61 14.54 -3.35 -8.51
CA PHE A 61 14.27 -3.56 -7.08
C PHE A 61 15.31 -2.76 -6.31
N VAL A 62 14.90 -2.07 -5.25
CA VAL A 62 15.80 -1.17 -4.52
C VAL A 62 15.71 -1.39 -3.02
N GLY A 63 16.85 -1.24 -2.36
CA GLY A 63 16.98 -1.33 -0.92
C GLY A 63 18.44 -1.42 -0.49
N SER A 64 18.70 -1.35 0.80
CA SER A 64 20.07 -1.43 1.34
C SER A 64 20.62 -2.87 1.40
N LEU A 65 19.76 -3.87 1.28
CA LEU A 65 20.12 -5.30 1.35
C LEU A 65 20.08 -5.93 -0.03
N GLY A 66 21.10 -6.73 -0.36
CA GLY A 66 21.18 -7.44 -1.64
C GLY A 66 20.41 -8.78 -1.68
N PRO A 67 20.54 -9.53 -2.78
CA PRO A 67 19.85 -10.80 -3.00
C PRO A 67 20.25 -11.89 -1.99
N GLN A 68 19.27 -12.69 -1.58
CA GLN A 68 19.43 -13.90 -0.78
C GLN A 68 19.60 -15.11 -1.71
N GLY A 69 20.10 -16.21 -1.15
CA GLY A 69 20.33 -17.45 -1.90
C GLY A 69 19.04 -18.12 -2.33
N CYS A 70 18.57 -17.80 -3.54
CA CYS A 70 17.44 -18.45 -4.21
C CYS A 70 17.90 -19.09 -5.53
N SER A 71 17.16 -20.11 -5.99
CA SER A 71 17.50 -20.87 -7.22
C SER A 71 17.22 -20.10 -8.51
N VAL A 72 16.54 -18.96 -8.41
CA VAL A 72 16.11 -18.12 -9.53
C VAL A 72 16.99 -16.87 -9.59
N GLN A 73 17.53 -16.55 -10.76
CA GLN A 73 18.25 -15.30 -10.97
C GLN A 73 17.27 -14.14 -10.90
N HIS A 74 17.57 -13.15 -10.07
CA HIS A 74 16.70 -12.01 -9.86
C HIS A 74 17.52 -10.78 -9.46
N ASP A 75 16.92 -9.61 -9.63
CA ASP A 75 17.28 -8.46 -8.82
C ASP A 75 16.66 -8.67 -7.43
N GLY A 76 17.53 -8.76 -6.42
CA GLY A 76 17.13 -9.10 -5.06
C GLY A 76 17.34 -7.97 -4.06
N ASP A 77 17.62 -6.76 -4.54
CA ASP A 77 17.72 -5.60 -3.68
C ASP A 77 16.40 -5.40 -2.91
N ASN A 78 16.50 -5.15 -1.62
CA ASN A 78 15.35 -5.09 -0.72
C ASN A 78 15.66 -4.34 0.57
N GLU A 79 14.60 -4.00 1.29
CA GLU A 79 14.64 -3.34 2.59
C GLU A 79 13.93 -4.21 3.65
N GLY A 80 14.26 -5.52 3.66
CA GLY A 80 13.70 -6.50 4.58
C GLY A 80 14.59 -6.77 5.78
N HIS A 81 14.22 -6.30 6.97
CA HIS A 81 15.07 -6.38 8.17
C HIS A 81 14.51 -7.36 9.20
N GLY A 82 15.20 -8.49 9.39
CA GLY A 82 14.76 -9.52 10.33
C GLY A 82 14.54 -9.00 11.76
N GLY A 83 13.38 -9.31 12.33
CA GLY A 83 12.99 -8.89 13.69
C GLY A 83 12.60 -7.42 13.84
N ILE A 84 12.59 -6.63 12.76
CA ILE A 84 12.18 -5.22 12.84
C ILE A 84 10.68 -5.11 13.15
N LEU A 85 10.35 -4.18 14.04
CA LEU A 85 8.97 -3.78 14.32
C LEU A 85 8.69 -2.49 13.52
N ALA A 86 7.52 -2.38 12.92
CA ALA A 86 7.07 -1.14 12.29
C ALA A 86 7.05 0.02 13.29
N THR A 87 6.63 -0.26 14.52
CA THR A 87 6.63 0.73 15.61
C THR A 87 8.04 1.24 15.93
N ASN A 88 9.05 0.37 15.97
CA ASN A 88 10.42 0.80 16.19
C ASN A 88 10.97 1.54 14.96
N MET A 89 10.72 1.03 13.75
CA MET A 89 11.15 1.65 12.50
C MET A 89 10.67 3.10 12.39
N ALA A 90 9.41 3.36 12.71
CA ALA A 90 8.83 4.70 12.73
C ALA A 90 9.42 5.57 13.84
N ASN A 91 9.48 5.07 15.09
CA ASN A 91 9.98 5.84 16.23
C ASN A 91 11.46 6.23 16.10
N GLU A 92 12.25 5.37 15.48
CA GLU A 92 13.69 5.57 15.28
C GLU A 92 14.02 6.23 13.93
N ASN A 93 13.00 6.57 13.14
CA ASN A 93 13.13 7.23 11.84
C ASN A 93 14.06 6.49 10.86
N GLN A 94 14.05 5.16 10.93
CA GLN A 94 14.99 4.30 10.19
C GLN A 94 14.75 4.34 8.68
N LEU A 95 13.48 4.46 8.28
CA LEU A 95 13.08 4.42 6.87
C LEU A 95 13.63 5.62 6.06
N VAL A 96 13.76 6.80 6.67
CA VAL A 96 14.20 8.02 5.98
C VAL A 96 15.58 7.86 5.34
N GLY A 97 16.50 7.18 6.03
CA GLY A 97 17.84 6.92 5.50
C GLY A 97 17.83 6.05 4.24
N TRP A 98 17.00 5.01 4.23
CA TRP A 98 16.84 4.08 3.10
C TRP A 98 16.13 4.75 1.92
N LEU A 99 15.07 5.51 2.18
CA LEU A 99 14.36 6.29 1.16
C LEU A 99 15.28 7.29 0.46
N ASN A 100 16.14 7.99 1.20
CA ASN A 100 17.07 8.95 0.60
C ASN A 100 18.14 8.30 -0.29
N GLN A 101 18.47 7.03 -0.06
CA GLN A 101 19.44 6.28 -0.86
C GLN A 101 18.82 5.72 -2.14
N THR A 102 17.56 5.34 -2.10
CA THR A 102 16.93 4.49 -3.12
C THR A 102 15.81 5.20 -3.89
N ASN A 103 15.18 6.22 -3.30
CA ASN A 103 14.13 7.05 -3.88
C ASN A 103 13.03 6.23 -4.61
N PRO A 104 12.33 5.31 -3.93
CA PRO A 104 11.41 4.38 -4.59
C PRO A 104 10.18 5.10 -5.18
N GLU A 105 9.67 4.54 -6.27
CA GLU A 105 8.42 4.98 -6.91
C GLU A 105 7.24 4.09 -6.50
N ILE A 106 7.52 2.84 -6.14
CA ILE A 106 6.57 1.88 -5.60
C ILE A 106 7.18 1.26 -4.33
N VAL A 107 6.38 1.11 -3.28
CA VAL A 107 6.78 0.37 -2.07
C VAL A 107 5.84 -0.82 -1.88
N LEU A 108 6.41 -2.03 -1.77
CA LEU A 108 5.71 -3.25 -1.35
C LEU A 108 5.97 -3.44 0.14
N MET A 109 5.03 -3.05 0.99
CA MET A 109 5.20 -3.04 2.45
C MET A 109 4.56 -4.27 3.08
N HIS A 110 5.38 -5.16 3.64
CA HIS A 110 4.94 -6.28 4.50
C HIS A 110 5.58 -6.14 5.88
N LEU A 111 4.87 -5.50 6.80
CA LEU A 111 5.32 -5.20 8.16
C LEU A 111 4.21 -5.51 9.16
N GLY A 112 4.55 -5.61 10.44
CA GLY A 112 3.59 -5.76 11.54
C GLY A 112 3.59 -7.14 12.19
N THR A 113 4.22 -8.15 11.58
CA THR A 113 4.34 -9.50 12.15
C THR A 113 5.04 -9.46 13.52
N ASN A 114 6.21 -8.82 13.59
CA ASN A 114 6.95 -8.71 14.84
C ASN A 114 6.24 -7.83 15.88
N ASP A 115 5.48 -6.83 15.44
CA ASP A 115 4.68 -5.99 16.33
C ASP A 115 3.54 -6.81 16.97
N VAL A 116 2.80 -7.57 16.17
CA VAL A 116 1.73 -8.48 16.62
C VAL A 116 2.30 -9.53 17.58
N TRP A 117 3.43 -10.13 17.23
CA TRP A 117 4.11 -11.11 18.08
C TRP A 117 4.58 -10.49 19.40
N SER A 118 5.04 -9.24 19.36
CA SER A 118 5.45 -8.46 20.53
C SER A 118 4.27 -7.84 21.29
N ASN A 119 3.02 -8.23 21.00
CA ASN A 119 1.81 -7.73 21.64
C ASN A 119 1.66 -6.20 21.56
N ARG A 120 2.06 -5.60 20.44
CA ARG A 120 1.74 -4.20 20.14
C ARG A 120 0.27 -4.12 19.70
N SER A 121 -0.44 -3.11 20.18
CA SER A 121 -1.84 -2.93 19.79
C SER A 121 -1.95 -2.55 18.31
N THR A 122 -3.03 -2.97 17.66
CA THR A 122 -3.35 -2.56 16.28
C THR A 122 -3.28 -1.04 16.09
N SER A 123 -3.73 -0.26 17.08
CA SER A 123 -3.66 1.21 17.01
C SER A 123 -2.23 1.76 16.93
N LEU A 124 -1.28 1.17 17.66
CA LEU A 124 0.13 1.58 17.61
C LEU A 124 0.77 1.19 16.27
N ILE A 125 0.43 0.01 15.75
CA ILE A 125 0.91 -0.46 14.44
C ILE A 125 0.41 0.46 13.32
N LEU A 126 -0.88 0.81 13.32
CA LEU A 126 -1.45 1.71 12.31
C LEU A 126 -0.92 3.15 12.43
N GLN A 127 -0.62 3.62 13.65
CA GLN A 127 0.07 4.90 13.81
C GLN A 127 1.46 4.85 13.18
N ALA A 128 2.24 3.79 13.46
CA ALA A 128 3.55 3.61 12.85
C ALA A 128 3.46 3.52 11.31
N PHE A 129 2.49 2.79 10.76
CA PHE A 129 2.27 2.77 9.30
C PHE A 129 1.95 4.16 8.75
N THR A 130 1.19 4.97 9.49
CA THR A 130 0.89 6.36 9.09
C THR A 130 2.16 7.20 9.03
N ASP A 131 3.04 7.06 10.01
CA ASP A 131 4.31 7.78 10.07
C ASP A 131 5.25 7.32 8.93
N LEU A 132 5.36 6.00 8.69
CA LEU A 132 6.14 5.46 7.56
C LEU A 132 5.61 5.95 6.20
N VAL A 133 4.29 6.02 6.00
CA VAL A 133 3.68 6.59 4.79
C VAL A 133 4.03 8.08 4.65
N ALA A 134 4.07 8.83 5.76
CA ALA A 134 4.47 10.24 5.74
C ALA A 134 5.93 10.39 5.29
N ASP A 135 6.85 9.54 5.79
CA ASP A 135 8.24 9.52 5.36
C ASP A 135 8.37 9.19 3.87
N MET A 136 7.66 8.16 3.39
CA MET A 136 7.64 7.79 1.96
C MET A 136 7.17 8.97 1.09
N ARG A 137 6.13 9.68 1.51
CA ARG A 137 5.58 10.83 0.76
C ARG A 137 6.44 12.09 0.87
N ALA A 138 7.19 12.25 1.95
CA ALA A 138 8.18 13.31 2.09
C ALA A 138 9.37 13.09 1.13
N ASN A 139 9.76 11.84 0.90
CA ASN A 139 10.77 11.47 -0.08
C ASN A 139 10.24 11.57 -1.53
N ASN A 140 9.06 10.99 -1.79
CA ASN A 140 8.40 11.01 -3.09
C ASN A 140 6.88 11.19 -2.92
N SER A 141 6.39 12.40 -3.19
CA SER A 141 4.98 12.75 -3.01
C SER A 141 3.99 11.99 -3.92
N SER A 142 4.53 11.25 -4.90
CA SER A 142 3.76 10.42 -5.83
C SER A 142 4.04 8.91 -5.67
N VAL A 143 4.69 8.51 -4.58
CA VAL A 143 4.96 7.09 -4.28
C VAL A 143 3.66 6.29 -4.23
N LYS A 144 3.64 5.14 -4.91
CA LYS A 144 2.52 4.20 -4.85
C LYS A 144 2.83 3.15 -3.80
N ILE A 145 1.90 2.91 -2.89
CA ILE A 145 2.16 2.05 -1.72
C ILE A 145 1.21 0.86 -1.79
N LEU A 146 1.79 -0.34 -1.83
CA LEU A 146 1.04 -1.58 -1.72
C LEU A 146 1.33 -2.16 -0.33
N VAL A 147 0.33 -2.13 0.55
CA VAL A 147 0.44 -2.59 1.94
C VAL A 147 -0.19 -3.96 2.06
N ALA A 148 0.58 -4.95 2.52
CA ALA A 148 0.06 -6.28 2.78
C ALA A 148 -0.84 -6.29 4.01
N GLN A 149 -2.01 -6.91 3.90
CA GLN A 149 -2.50 -7.71 5.02
C GLN A 149 -1.45 -8.79 5.26
N ILE A 150 -0.95 -8.94 6.49
CA ILE A 150 0.13 -9.89 6.76
C ILE A 150 -0.40 -11.32 6.69
N ILE A 151 0.48 -12.25 6.29
CA ILE A 151 0.17 -13.68 6.27
C ILE A 151 -0.27 -14.19 7.66
N PRO A 152 -1.06 -15.28 7.73
CA PRO A 152 -1.33 -15.97 8.98
C PRO A 152 -0.05 -16.40 9.67
N MET A 153 -0.05 -16.34 11.00
CA MET A 153 1.07 -16.83 11.82
C MET A 153 0.56 -17.65 13.01
N ASP A 154 1.26 -18.74 13.28
CA ASP A 154 1.07 -19.62 14.44
C ASP A 154 2.45 -20.10 14.94
N PRO A 155 3.24 -19.21 15.56
CA PRO A 155 4.58 -19.57 16.01
C PRO A 155 4.50 -20.56 17.17
N ALA A 156 4.78 -21.84 16.88
CA ALA A 156 4.60 -23.01 17.73
C ALA A 156 4.73 -22.76 19.24
N GLY A 157 3.60 -22.47 19.90
CA GLY A 157 3.49 -22.32 21.35
C GLY A 157 4.06 -21.04 21.96
N SER A 158 4.63 -20.13 21.15
CA SER A 158 5.20 -18.87 21.64
C SER A 158 4.18 -17.72 21.67
N CYS A 159 3.07 -17.84 20.94
CA CYS A 159 2.04 -16.81 20.90
C CYS A 159 0.66 -17.37 20.49
N ALA A 160 -0.13 -17.78 21.48
CA ALA A 160 -1.47 -18.34 21.25
C ALA A 160 -2.52 -17.31 20.78
N GLU A 161 -2.23 -16.01 20.89
CA GLU A 161 -3.15 -14.92 20.48
C GLU A 161 -2.69 -14.24 19.17
N CYS A 162 -1.60 -14.70 18.56
CA CYS A 162 -1.04 -14.04 17.39
C CYS A 162 -1.98 -14.09 16.20
N ASP A 163 -2.64 -15.22 15.95
CA ASP A 163 -3.67 -15.37 14.92
C ASP A 163 -4.77 -14.30 15.03
N THR A 164 -5.30 -14.10 16.24
CA THR A 164 -6.38 -13.16 16.54
C THR A 164 -5.91 -11.71 16.38
N ARG A 165 -4.67 -11.42 16.78
CA ARG A 165 -4.06 -10.09 16.62
C ARG A 165 -3.73 -9.78 15.16
N VAL A 166 -3.30 -10.76 14.38
CA VAL A 166 -3.14 -10.61 12.92
C VAL A 166 -4.49 -10.29 12.29
N ILE A 167 -5.54 -11.05 12.62
CA ILE A 167 -6.90 -10.79 12.12
C ILE A 167 -7.34 -9.35 12.47
N ALA A 168 -7.10 -8.90 13.69
CA ALA A 168 -7.44 -7.54 14.12
C ALA A 168 -6.69 -6.47 13.30
N LEU A 169 -5.40 -6.66 13.03
CA LEU A 169 -4.63 -5.76 12.17
C LEU A 169 -5.15 -5.79 10.72
N ASN A 170 -5.30 -6.97 10.14
CA ASN A 170 -5.73 -7.15 8.75
C ASN A 170 -7.12 -6.56 8.48
N ASN A 171 -8.05 -6.68 9.43
CA ASN A 171 -9.39 -6.08 9.34
C ASN A 171 -9.37 -4.54 9.41
N ALA A 172 -8.36 -3.95 10.05
CA ALA A 172 -8.27 -2.50 10.19
C ALA A 172 -7.58 -1.82 8.99
N LEU A 173 -6.74 -2.56 8.25
CA LEU A 173 -5.96 -2.04 7.12
C LEU A 173 -6.80 -1.42 5.98
N PRO A 174 -7.92 -2.01 5.52
CA PRO A 174 -8.72 -1.42 4.44
C PRO A 174 -9.21 0.00 4.75
N ASN A 175 -9.77 0.21 5.95
CA ASN A 175 -10.24 1.54 6.37
C ASN A 175 -9.07 2.50 6.62
N TRP A 176 -7.97 2.04 7.23
CA TRP A 176 -6.77 2.85 7.40
C TRP A 176 -6.22 3.33 6.05
N ALA A 177 -6.06 2.42 5.09
CA ALA A 177 -5.55 2.71 3.76
C ALA A 177 -6.47 3.67 3.00
N SER A 178 -7.80 3.45 3.02
CA SER A 178 -8.75 4.33 2.32
C SER A 178 -8.73 5.77 2.86
N ASN A 179 -8.54 5.94 4.17
CA ASN A 179 -8.49 7.27 4.79
C ASN A 179 -7.20 8.04 4.47
N LEU A 180 -6.10 7.33 4.22
CA LEU A 180 -4.79 7.93 3.97
C LEU A 180 -4.42 8.00 2.48
N SER A 181 -5.09 7.21 1.63
CA SER A 181 -4.86 7.15 0.18
C SER A 181 -5.22 8.47 -0.51
N SER A 182 -4.47 8.82 -1.56
CA SER A 182 -4.75 9.98 -2.42
C SER A 182 -4.57 9.63 -3.89
N GLN A 183 -5.07 10.48 -4.79
CA GLN A 183 -4.88 10.26 -6.22
C GLN A 183 -3.41 10.30 -6.65
N SER A 184 -2.59 11.17 -6.02
CA SER A 184 -1.16 11.29 -6.34
C SER A 184 -0.32 10.19 -5.71
N SER A 185 -0.71 9.69 -4.53
CA SER A 185 0.00 8.63 -3.79
C SER A 185 -1.02 7.60 -3.28
N PRO A 186 -1.49 6.70 -4.16
CA PRO A 186 -2.47 5.70 -3.80
C PRO A 186 -1.89 4.66 -2.86
N ILE A 187 -2.69 4.26 -1.88
CA ILE A 187 -2.43 3.12 -1.00
C ILE A 187 -3.39 1.99 -1.37
N THR A 188 -2.84 0.84 -1.75
CA THR A 188 -3.60 -0.37 -2.09
C THR A 188 -3.33 -1.44 -1.05
N VAL A 189 -4.38 -2.00 -0.45
CA VAL A 189 -4.25 -3.15 0.45
C VAL A 189 -4.12 -4.42 -0.38
N VAL A 190 -3.14 -5.25 -0.07
CA VAL A 190 -2.81 -6.50 -0.75
C VAL A 190 -3.10 -7.66 0.20
N ASP A 191 -4.06 -8.51 -0.15
CA ASP A 191 -4.48 -9.63 0.68
C ASP A 191 -3.50 -10.81 0.57
N GLN A 192 -2.46 -10.83 1.42
CA GLN A 192 -1.58 -12.00 1.57
C GLN A 192 -2.15 -13.04 2.55
N TRP A 193 -3.32 -12.78 3.14
CA TRP A 193 -3.93 -13.64 4.13
C TRP A 193 -4.75 -14.76 3.49
N SER A 194 -5.62 -14.42 2.55
CA SER A 194 -6.53 -15.37 1.92
C SER A 194 -5.79 -16.47 1.17
N GLY A 195 -6.05 -17.72 1.54
CA GLY A 195 -5.47 -18.91 0.89
C GLY A 195 -4.06 -19.27 1.36
N PHE A 196 -3.53 -18.56 2.36
CA PHE A 196 -2.30 -18.90 3.07
C PHE A 196 -2.62 -19.70 4.34
N ASP A 197 -1.84 -20.73 4.63
CA ASP A 197 -1.99 -21.60 5.80
C ASP A 197 -0.72 -21.55 6.64
N ALA A 198 -0.82 -21.08 7.89
CA ALA A 198 0.33 -20.89 8.76
C ALA A 198 1.11 -22.19 9.02
N VAL A 199 0.49 -23.36 8.96
CA VAL A 199 1.15 -24.65 9.23
C VAL A 199 1.72 -25.25 7.95
N ALA A 200 0.97 -25.21 6.85
CA ALA A 200 1.37 -25.85 5.59
C ALA A 200 2.32 -24.99 4.75
N ASP A 201 2.24 -23.67 4.86
CA ASP A 201 2.96 -22.72 3.99
C ASP A 201 4.13 -22.04 4.70
N THR A 202 4.44 -22.38 5.95
CA THR A 202 5.61 -21.89 6.69
C THR A 202 6.54 -23.02 7.12
N ASN A 203 7.74 -22.67 7.56
CA ASN A 203 8.68 -23.62 8.17
C ASN A 203 8.55 -23.70 9.69
N ASP A 204 8.11 -22.62 10.34
CA ASP A 204 8.15 -22.45 11.79
C ASP A 204 6.88 -21.79 12.37
N GLY A 205 5.83 -21.69 11.56
CA GLY A 205 4.59 -20.98 11.88
C GLY A 205 4.62 -19.50 11.50
N VAL A 206 5.72 -18.96 10.97
CA VAL A 206 5.86 -17.53 10.66
C VAL A 206 6.53 -17.29 9.31
N HIS A 207 7.66 -17.94 9.06
CA HIS A 207 8.45 -17.71 7.86
C HIS A 207 8.01 -18.65 6.73
N PRO A 208 7.63 -18.11 5.55
CA PRO A 208 7.18 -18.92 4.43
C PRO A 208 8.17 -20.04 4.06
N ASN A 209 7.63 -21.19 3.69
CA ASN A 209 8.37 -22.21 2.96
C ASN A 209 8.23 -21.97 1.44
N ASP A 210 8.79 -22.84 0.59
CA ASP A 210 8.73 -22.64 -0.87
C ASP A 210 7.29 -22.51 -1.41
N GLY A 211 6.34 -23.25 -0.83
CA GLY A 211 4.93 -23.17 -1.18
C GLY A 211 4.32 -21.83 -0.80
N GLY A 212 4.56 -21.37 0.44
CA GLY A 212 4.14 -20.06 0.91
C GLY A 212 4.77 -18.91 0.12
N ASP A 213 6.06 -18.99 -0.18
CA ASP A 213 6.78 -18.00 -0.99
C ASP A 213 6.14 -17.84 -2.38
N ARG A 214 5.75 -18.94 -3.03
CA ARG A 214 5.07 -18.90 -4.33
C ARG A 214 3.68 -18.27 -4.23
N LYS A 215 2.93 -18.58 -3.17
CA LYS A 215 1.61 -17.95 -2.92
C LYS A 215 1.77 -16.44 -2.76
N MET A 216 2.71 -16.01 -1.91
CA MET A 216 2.97 -14.59 -1.69
C MET A 216 3.40 -13.87 -2.97
N ALA A 217 4.28 -14.50 -3.75
CA ALA A 217 4.73 -13.95 -5.02
C ALA A 217 3.58 -13.75 -6.01
N ASN A 218 2.66 -14.71 -6.12
CA ASN A 218 1.50 -14.60 -7.02
C ASN A 218 0.56 -13.46 -6.62
N VAL A 219 0.30 -13.30 -5.32
CA VAL A 219 -0.53 -12.20 -4.81
C VAL A 219 0.15 -10.85 -5.09
N TRP A 220 1.44 -10.73 -4.78
CA TRP A 220 2.21 -9.52 -5.09
C TRP A 220 2.24 -9.21 -6.59
N PHE A 221 2.40 -10.23 -7.43
CA PHE A 221 2.44 -10.08 -8.88
C PHE A 221 1.15 -9.46 -9.39
N ASN A 222 -0.01 -9.97 -8.98
CA ASN A 222 -1.31 -9.45 -9.39
C ASN A 222 -1.53 -7.99 -8.96
N ALA A 223 -1.12 -7.65 -7.73
CA ALA A 223 -1.27 -6.29 -7.23
C ALA A 223 -0.30 -5.30 -7.92
N LEU A 224 0.96 -5.70 -8.08
CA LEU A 224 1.99 -4.86 -8.69
C LEU A 224 1.76 -4.66 -10.19
N SER A 225 1.40 -5.71 -10.93
CA SER A 225 1.10 -5.61 -12.37
C SER A 225 -0.05 -4.62 -12.63
N SER A 226 -1.12 -4.67 -11.82
CA SER A 226 -2.22 -3.70 -11.90
C SER A 226 -1.75 -2.24 -11.72
N VAL A 227 -0.78 -2.03 -10.83
CA VAL A 227 -0.20 -0.70 -10.57
C VAL A 227 0.73 -0.25 -11.70
N LEU A 228 1.47 -1.18 -12.30
CA LEU A 228 2.36 -0.93 -13.45
C LEU A 228 1.57 -0.64 -14.73
N ASP A 229 0.43 -1.32 -14.93
CA ASP A 229 -0.47 -1.11 -16.08
C ASP A 229 -1.29 0.18 -15.98
N GLY A 230 -1.24 0.87 -14.85
CA GLY A 230 -2.01 2.10 -14.60
C GLY A 230 -3.46 1.86 -14.17
N ASN A 231 -3.83 0.62 -13.86
CA ASN A 231 -5.14 0.27 -13.30
C ASN A 231 -5.16 0.48 -11.78
N THR A 232 -5.18 1.73 -11.33
CA THR A 232 -5.49 2.07 -9.93
C THR A 232 -6.99 2.37 -9.82
N SER A 233 -7.83 1.34 -9.92
CA SER A 233 -9.26 1.48 -9.68
C SER A 233 -9.57 1.14 -8.23
N SER A 234 -9.86 2.16 -7.42
CA SER A 234 -10.55 2.03 -6.14
C SER A 234 -11.91 1.38 -6.39
N SER A 235 -12.09 0.13 -5.94
CA SER A 235 -13.37 -0.58 -5.94
C SER A 235 -14.32 0.05 -4.92
N SER A 236 -14.98 1.14 -5.32
CA SER A 236 -16.15 1.69 -4.65
C SER A 236 -17.39 1.27 -5.44
N SER A 237 -17.90 0.08 -5.15
CA SER A 237 -19.21 -0.40 -5.61
C SER A 237 -20.32 0.46 -5.00
N SER A 238 -20.65 1.56 -5.69
CA SER A 238 -21.82 2.37 -5.44
C SER A 238 -23.00 1.84 -6.25
N SER A 239 -23.63 0.76 -5.76
CA SER A 239 -24.93 0.33 -6.28
C SER A 239 -26.01 1.28 -5.77
N SER A 240 -26.38 2.22 -6.65
CA SER A 240 -27.56 3.06 -6.51
C SER A 240 -28.81 2.20 -6.69
N SER A 241 -29.54 1.98 -5.61
CA SER A 241 -30.82 1.28 -5.59
C SER A 241 -31.94 2.23 -6.03
N SER A 242 -32.39 2.08 -7.27
CA SER A 242 -33.68 2.61 -7.72
C SER A 242 -34.75 1.56 -7.48
N SER A 243 -35.56 1.84 -6.47
CA SER A 243 -36.78 1.13 -6.12
C SER A 243 -37.83 1.26 -7.22
N SER A 244 -38.43 0.14 -7.61
CA SER A 244 -39.78 0.13 -8.16
C SER A 244 -40.54 -1.08 -7.63
N SER A 245 -41.54 -0.74 -6.84
CA SER A 245 -42.53 -1.59 -6.22
C SER A 245 -43.50 -2.14 -7.27
N SER A 246 -43.89 -3.40 -7.12
CA SER A 246 -45.13 -3.94 -7.67
C SER A 246 -45.62 -5.06 -6.76
N SER A 247 -46.64 -4.72 -6.00
CA SER A 247 -47.43 -5.60 -5.15
C SER A 247 -48.34 -6.51 -5.99
N SER A 248 -48.47 -7.77 -5.58
CA SER A 248 -49.66 -8.60 -5.84
C SER A 248 -49.72 -9.71 -4.80
N SER A 249 -50.83 -9.74 -4.07
CA SER A 249 -51.15 -10.61 -2.96
C SER A 249 -52.02 -11.81 -3.38
N SER A 250 -51.93 -12.88 -2.59
CA SER A 250 -52.91 -13.98 -2.37
C SER A 250 -53.10 -14.98 -3.52
N SER A 251 -53.34 -16.28 -3.34
CA SER A 251 -53.84 -17.06 -2.20
C SER A 251 -53.52 -18.56 -2.39
N SER A 252 -53.54 -19.29 -1.28
CA SER A 252 -53.37 -20.73 -1.11
C SER A 252 -54.55 -21.58 -1.63
N SER A 253 -54.28 -22.72 -2.29
CA SER A 253 -55.08 -23.95 -2.17
C SER A 253 -54.30 -25.18 -2.64
N SER A 254 -54.69 -26.33 -2.09
CA SER A 254 -53.94 -27.57 -1.92
C SER A 254 -54.02 -28.55 -3.10
N SER A 255 -52.92 -29.29 -3.27
CA SER A 255 -52.79 -30.71 -3.66
C SER A 255 -53.53 -31.25 -4.89
N SER A 256 -52.75 -31.73 -5.87
CA SER A 256 -52.82 -33.11 -6.38
C SER A 256 -51.57 -33.44 -7.19
N SER A 257 -51.04 -34.62 -6.90
CA SER A 257 -49.81 -35.23 -7.41
C SER A 257 -49.78 -35.34 -8.94
N SER A 258 -48.64 -34.98 -9.54
CA SER A 258 -48.20 -35.53 -10.82
C SER A 258 -46.68 -35.45 -10.86
N SER A 259 -46.08 -36.62 -10.78
CA SER A 259 -44.64 -36.85 -10.81
C SER A 259 -44.10 -36.44 -12.17
N SER A 260 -43.29 -35.39 -12.20
CA SER A 260 -42.41 -35.09 -13.32
C SER A 260 -41.10 -34.57 -12.75
N SER A 261 -40.11 -35.44 -12.85
CA SER A 261 -38.73 -35.39 -12.38
C SER A 261 -38.09 -34.00 -12.51
N SER A 262 -38.01 -33.29 -11.39
CA SER A 262 -37.14 -32.12 -11.24
C SER A 262 -35.71 -32.62 -11.04
N THR A 263 -34.85 -32.38 -12.02
CA THR A 263 -33.41 -32.37 -11.81
C THR A 263 -33.11 -31.18 -10.91
N GLY A 264 -33.12 -31.41 -9.59
CA GLY A 264 -32.81 -30.40 -8.59
C GLY A 264 -31.37 -29.94 -8.75
N GLY A 265 -31.17 -28.64 -8.94
CA GLY A 265 -29.84 -28.03 -8.79
C GLY A 265 -29.32 -28.33 -7.40
N GLN A 266 -28.08 -28.80 -7.30
CA GLN A 266 -27.48 -29.15 -6.02
C GLN A 266 -27.18 -27.84 -5.26
N CYS A 267 -27.73 -27.71 -4.06
CA CYS A 267 -27.36 -26.66 -3.12
C CYS A 267 -26.25 -27.18 -2.22
N SER A 268 -25.22 -26.36 -2.00
CA SER A 268 -24.14 -26.61 -1.04
C SER A 268 -24.17 -25.59 0.08
N GLU A 269 -23.97 -26.06 1.31
CA GLU A 269 -23.79 -25.19 2.46
C GLU A 269 -22.43 -24.52 2.38
N MET A 270 -22.42 -23.19 2.42
CA MET A 270 -21.20 -22.39 2.43
C MET A 270 -21.25 -21.42 3.61
N CYS A 271 -20.09 -21.00 4.09
CA CYS A 271 -19.95 -19.97 5.08
C CYS A 271 -19.75 -18.61 4.40
N GLN A 272 -20.70 -17.69 4.59
CA GLN A 272 -20.51 -16.27 4.34
C GLN A 272 -19.70 -15.70 5.50
N TRP A 273 -18.38 -15.61 5.34
CA TRP A 273 -17.50 -15.06 6.35
C TRP A 273 -17.46 -13.54 6.24
N TYR A 274 -18.18 -12.84 7.10
CA TYR A 274 -18.40 -11.40 7.02
C TYR A 274 -18.85 -10.95 5.61
N GLN A 275 -18.05 -10.12 4.95
CA GLN A 275 -18.33 -9.56 3.63
C GLN A 275 -17.51 -10.22 2.51
N ASP A 276 -16.85 -11.35 2.80
CA ASP A 276 -16.03 -12.10 1.83
C ASP A 276 -16.90 -12.96 0.90
N ASP A 277 -16.29 -13.52 -0.14
CA ASP A 277 -16.94 -14.54 -0.95
C ASP A 277 -17.25 -15.81 -0.10
N PRO A 278 -18.40 -16.49 -0.31
CA PRO A 278 -18.76 -17.70 0.43
C PRO A 278 -17.71 -18.81 0.31
N ARG A 279 -17.30 -19.37 1.46
CA ARG A 279 -16.30 -20.46 1.55
C ARG A 279 -16.95 -21.77 1.93
N ALA A 280 -16.31 -22.91 1.67
CA ALA A 280 -16.89 -24.20 2.05
C ALA A 280 -17.04 -24.33 3.58
N VAL A 281 -18.07 -25.04 4.04
CA VAL A 281 -18.18 -25.47 5.44
C VAL A 281 -17.40 -26.77 5.63
N CYS A 282 -16.64 -26.88 6.72
CA CYS A 282 -15.87 -28.09 6.99
C CYS A 282 -16.79 -29.28 7.32
N VAL A 283 -16.44 -30.47 6.82
CA VAL A 283 -17.22 -31.70 7.03
C VAL A 283 -16.74 -32.44 8.28
N ASN A 284 -15.45 -32.37 8.59
CA ASN A 284 -14.82 -33.14 9.69
C ASN A 284 -14.47 -32.30 10.92
N GLN A 285 -14.73 -30.99 10.89
CA GLN A 285 -14.52 -30.09 12.04
C GLN A 285 -15.67 -29.07 12.17
N THR A 286 -16.11 -28.83 13.40
CA THR A 286 -17.21 -27.91 13.70
C THR A 286 -16.74 -26.53 14.13
N SER A 287 -15.49 -26.37 14.55
CA SER A 287 -14.88 -25.08 14.92
C SER A 287 -13.51 -24.91 14.28
N GLY A 288 -13.06 -23.66 14.14
CA GLY A 288 -11.81 -23.27 13.51
C GLY A 288 -11.86 -23.27 11.97
N TRP A 289 -10.71 -22.95 11.39
CA TRP A 289 -10.43 -23.03 9.95
C TRP A 289 -9.80 -24.38 9.62
N GLY A 290 -10.05 -24.90 8.42
CA GLY A 290 -9.54 -26.22 8.01
C GLY A 290 -9.39 -26.37 6.51
N TRP A 291 -8.90 -27.53 6.09
CA TRP A 291 -8.68 -27.87 4.69
C TRP A 291 -9.23 -29.26 4.39
N GLU A 292 -10.27 -29.33 3.57
CA GLU A 292 -10.96 -30.57 3.23
C GLU A 292 -11.35 -30.56 1.74
N ASN A 293 -11.32 -31.72 1.09
CA ASN A 293 -11.71 -31.86 -0.32
C ASN A 293 -10.99 -30.88 -1.29
N GLY A 294 -9.73 -30.52 -0.97
CA GLY A 294 -8.89 -29.67 -1.82
C GLY A 294 -9.22 -28.18 -1.77
N GLN A 295 -9.97 -27.70 -0.78
CA GLN A 295 -10.30 -26.29 -0.57
C GLN A 295 -10.30 -25.93 0.91
N SER A 296 -10.14 -24.64 1.22
CA SER A 296 -10.28 -24.14 2.58
C SER A 296 -11.74 -24.19 3.01
N CYS A 297 -11.96 -24.50 4.29
CA CYS A 297 -13.27 -24.58 4.88
C CYS A 297 -13.32 -23.93 6.27
N ILE A 298 -14.52 -23.57 6.72
CA ILE A 298 -14.78 -22.99 8.03
C ILE A 298 -15.70 -23.92 8.81
N GLY A 299 -15.34 -24.23 10.06
CA GLY A 299 -16.22 -24.97 10.97
C GLY A 299 -17.53 -24.22 11.22
N VAL A 300 -18.66 -24.95 11.24
CA VAL A 300 -20.01 -24.38 11.38
C VAL A 300 -20.17 -23.45 12.58
N GLU A 301 -19.60 -23.81 13.74
CA GLU A 301 -19.67 -23.00 14.96
C GLU A 301 -18.87 -21.71 14.83
N THR A 302 -17.70 -21.78 14.19
CA THR A 302 -16.91 -20.58 13.89
C THR A 302 -17.64 -19.69 12.90
N CYS A 303 -18.20 -20.27 11.83
CA CYS A 303 -19.00 -19.55 10.85
C CYS A 303 -20.18 -18.80 11.46
N ASN A 304 -20.92 -19.43 12.38
CA ASN A 304 -22.06 -18.80 13.05
C ASN A 304 -21.66 -17.93 14.26
N GLY A 305 -20.44 -18.08 14.77
CA GLY A 305 -19.91 -17.33 15.90
C GLY A 305 -19.38 -15.95 15.56
N GLN A 306 -19.37 -15.58 14.28
CA GLN A 306 -18.95 -14.25 13.83
C GLN A 306 -19.91 -13.15 14.28
N SER A 307 -19.38 -11.95 14.50
CA SER A 307 -20.17 -10.75 14.81
C SER A 307 -20.47 -9.95 13.53
N GLY A 308 -21.71 -9.98 13.03
CA GLY A 308 -22.07 -9.26 11.81
C GLY A 308 -23.17 -9.95 11.00
N GLY A 309 -23.30 -9.57 9.72
CA GLY A 309 -24.34 -10.10 8.81
C GLY A 309 -24.00 -11.42 8.10
N GLY A 310 -22.92 -12.10 8.47
CA GLY A 310 -22.54 -13.38 7.88
C GLY A 310 -23.18 -14.59 8.58
N GLY A 311 -22.75 -15.79 8.19
CA GLY A 311 -23.21 -17.07 8.75
C GLY A 311 -23.22 -18.18 7.71
N VAL A 312 -23.71 -19.37 8.10
CA VAL A 312 -23.90 -20.46 7.14
C VAL A 312 -25.05 -20.10 6.20
N ILE A 313 -24.77 -20.07 4.90
CA ILE A 313 -25.71 -19.81 3.82
C ILE A 313 -25.86 -21.03 2.92
N GLN A 314 -26.97 -21.11 2.20
CA GLN A 314 -27.17 -22.09 1.14
C GLN A 314 -26.89 -21.45 -0.21
N VAL A 315 -25.92 -21.99 -0.94
CA VAL A 315 -25.65 -21.57 -2.32
C VAL A 315 -26.14 -22.69 -3.24
N CYS A 316 -27.20 -22.39 -4.01
CA CYS A 316 -27.77 -23.32 -4.97
C CYS A 316 -27.26 -22.96 -6.36
N ASP A 317 -26.64 -23.93 -7.05
CA ASP A 317 -26.26 -23.74 -8.46
C ASP A 317 -27.50 -23.90 -9.35
N GLY A 318 -28.31 -22.84 -9.35
CA GLY A 318 -29.48 -22.65 -10.18
C GLY A 318 -29.14 -21.74 -11.34
N SER A 319 -28.54 -22.30 -12.39
CA SER A 319 -28.29 -21.63 -13.68
C SER A 319 -27.58 -20.28 -13.56
N THR A 320 -26.26 -20.34 -13.35
CA THR A 320 -25.38 -19.29 -13.86
C THR A 320 -25.58 -19.18 -15.38
N PRO A 321 -25.95 -18.02 -15.95
CA PRO A 321 -25.87 -17.87 -17.38
C PRO A 321 -24.39 -18.02 -17.74
N THR A 322 -24.06 -19.06 -18.51
CA THR A 322 -22.81 -19.06 -19.27
C THR A 322 -22.72 -17.71 -19.97
N PRO A 323 -21.64 -16.92 -19.77
CA PRO A 323 -21.50 -15.67 -20.51
C PRO A 323 -21.54 -16.05 -21.99
N THR A 324 -22.65 -15.69 -22.64
CA THR A 324 -22.76 -15.80 -24.08
C THR A 324 -21.64 -14.93 -24.64
N PRO A 325 -20.80 -15.41 -25.58
CA PRO A 325 -19.74 -14.59 -26.15
C PRO A 325 -20.40 -13.32 -26.68
N THR A 326 -20.06 -12.18 -26.07
CA THR A 326 -20.48 -10.87 -26.52
C THR A 326 -20.10 -10.76 -27.99
N PRO A 327 -21.04 -10.57 -28.93
CA PRO A 327 -20.68 -10.37 -30.33
C PRO A 327 -19.73 -9.18 -30.39
N THR A 328 -18.55 -9.41 -30.97
CA THR A 328 -17.57 -8.36 -31.23
C THR A 328 -18.28 -7.21 -31.94
N PRO A 329 -18.27 -5.98 -31.40
CA PRO A 329 -18.93 -4.86 -32.06
C PRO A 329 -18.30 -4.71 -33.43
N THR A 330 -19.11 -4.93 -34.46
CA THR A 330 -18.76 -4.54 -35.82
C THR A 330 -18.56 -3.03 -35.78
N ALA A 331 -17.36 -2.57 -36.11
CA ALA A 331 -17.04 -1.16 -36.14
C ALA A 331 -18.03 -0.43 -37.08
N THR A 332 -19.00 0.26 -36.49
CA THR A 332 -19.77 1.29 -37.19
C THR A 332 -18.75 2.33 -37.67
N PRO A 333 -18.74 2.72 -38.95
CA PRO A 333 -17.81 3.74 -39.41
C PRO A 333 -18.07 5.04 -38.65
N THR A 334 -17.16 5.36 -37.74
CA THR A 334 -17.12 6.63 -37.03
C THR A 334 -17.01 7.73 -38.08
N ALA A 335 -18.02 8.62 -38.13
CA ALA A 335 -17.94 9.82 -38.95
C ALA A 335 -16.65 10.57 -38.61
N THR A 336 -15.81 10.77 -39.62
CA THR A 336 -14.58 11.55 -39.51
C THR A 336 -14.94 12.93 -38.95
N PRO A 337 -14.40 13.35 -37.79
CA PRO A 337 -14.66 14.67 -37.27
C PRO A 337 -14.12 15.70 -38.28
N THR A 338 -15.01 16.52 -38.82
CA THR A 338 -14.64 17.74 -39.54
C THR A 338 -13.79 18.59 -38.61
N PRO A 339 -12.57 19.00 -38.99
CA PRO A 339 -11.73 19.83 -38.14
C PRO A 339 -12.46 21.14 -37.84
N THR A 340 -12.79 21.34 -36.57
CA THR A 340 -13.24 22.64 -36.06
C THR A 340 -12.14 23.66 -36.33
N PRO A 341 -12.44 24.83 -36.93
CA PRO A 341 -11.41 25.81 -37.24
C PRO A 341 -10.66 26.20 -35.99
N THR A 342 -9.36 25.90 -35.97
CA THR A 342 -8.43 26.35 -34.94
C THR A 342 -8.43 27.88 -34.97
N ALA A 343 -8.88 28.51 -33.89
CA ALA A 343 -8.73 29.95 -33.72
C ALA A 343 -7.22 30.27 -33.78
N THR A 344 -6.84 31.07 -34.77
CA THR A 344 -5.48 31.60 -34.90
C THR A 344 -5.12 32.30 -33.59
N PRO A 345 -4.03 31.93 -32.91
CA PRO A 345 -3.64 32.61 -31.69
C PRO A 345 -3.35 34.07 -32.02
N THR A 346 -4.13 34.97 -31.43
CA THR A 346 -3.83 36.40 -31.42
C THR A 346 -2.47 36.57 -30.73
N PRO A 347 -1.48 37.23 -31.34
CA PRO A 347 -0.20 37.44 -30.69
C PRO A 347 -0.42 38.21 -29.39
N SER A 348 -0.06 37.57 -28.27
CA SER A 348 0.01 38.23 -26.97
C SER A 348 0.98 39.42 -27.08
N PRO A 349 0.65 40.60 -26.54
CA PRO A 349 1.54 41.75 -26.59
C PRO A 349 2.89 41.39 -25.97
N THR A 350 3.95 41.57 -26.75
CA THR A 350 5.33 41.49 -26.26
C THR A 350 5.47 42.57 -25.19
N ALA A 351 5.66 42.16 -23.92
CA ALA A 351 5.98 43.09 -22.86
C ALA A 351 7.31 43.77 -23.20
N THR A 352 7.27 45.08 -23.45
CA THR A 352 8.46 45.92 -23.56
C THR A 352 9.28 45.74 -22.28
N PRO A 353 10.59 45.43 -22.36
CA PRO A 353 11.41 45.28 -21.17
C PRO A 353 11.38 46.60 -20.39
N THR A 354 10.79 46.55 -19.20
CA THR A 354 10.87 47.66 -18.26
C THR A 354 12.33 47.72 -17.80
N PRO A 355 13.02 48.87 -17.89
CA PRO A 355 14.40 48.96 -17.44
C PRO A 355 14.49 48.53 -15.98
N SER A 356 15.40 47.59 -15.72
CA SER A 356 15.73 47.15 -14.36
C SER A 356 16.06 48.37 -13.50
N PRO A 357 15.46 48.52 -12.31
CA PRO A 357 15.80 49.63 -11.43
C PRO A 357 17.29 49.56 -11.07
N THR A 358 18.00 50.63 -11.36
CA THR A 358 19.35 50.86 -10.84
C THR A 358 19.26 50.84 -9.32
N ALA A 359 19.95 49.89 -8.68
CA ALA A 359 20.01 49.81 -7.23
C ALA A 359 20.62 51.11 -6.68
N THR A 360 19.79 51.91 -6.01
CA THR A 360 20.25 53.02 -5.18
C THR A 360 21.08 52.43 -4.04
N PRO A 361 22.33 52.89 -3.80
CA PRO A 361 23.16 52.35 -2.73
C PRO A 361 22.46 52.56 -1.39
N THR A 362 22.10 51.45 -0.75
CA THR A 362 21.61 51.45 0.63
C THR A 362 22.78 51.87 1.53
N PRO A 363 22.61 52.88 2.41
CA PRO A 363 23.67 53.26 3.33
C PRO A 363 24.05 52.07 4.22
N SER A 364 25.36 51.84 4.34
CA SER A 364 25.97 50.83 5.19
C SER A 364 25.37 50.88 6.60
N PRO A 365 24.95 49.75 7.18
CA PRO A 365 24.44 49.73 8.55
C PRO A 365 25.54 50.16 9.51
N THR A 366 25.24 51.16 10.34
CA THR A 366 26.03 51.55 11.50
C THR A 366 26.13 50.35 12.43
N ALA A 367 27.35 49.91 12.73
CA ALA A 367 27.62 48.84 13.68
C ALA A 367 26.99 49.19 15.04
N THR A 368 25.95 48.43 15.40
CA THR A 368 25.41 48.44 16.76
C THR A 368 26.37 47.61 17.61
N PRO A 369 26.84 48.10 18.78
CA PRO A 369 27.83 47.39 19.57
C PRO A 369 27.29 46.01 19.97
N THR A 370 28.03 44.97 19.56
CA THR A 370 27.82 43.59 19.98
C THR A 370 27.87 43.53 21.51
N PRO A 371 26.80 43.11 22.20
CA PRO A 371 26.88 42.83 23.63
C PRO A 371 27.88 41.69 23.85
N ALA A 372 28.74 41.87 24.85
CA ALA A 372 29.70 40.86 25.32
C ALA A 372 29.00 39.51 25.56
N PRO A 373 29.70 38.36 25.39
CA PRO A 373 29.12 37.04 25.58
C PRO A 373 28.49 36.98 26.97
N THR A 374 27.16 36.86 26.99
CA THR A 374 26.42 36.64 28.22
C THR A 374 26.75 35.21 28.64
N SER A 375 27.33 35.06 29.81
CA SER A 375 27.63 33.78 30.45
C SER A 375 26.45 32.82 30.31
N THR A 376 26.75 31.62 29.83
CA THR A 376 25.91 30.43 29.88
C THR A 376 25.11 30.41 31.19
N PRO A 377 23.76 30.40 31.15
CA PRO A 377 23.02 29.99 32.34
C PRO A 377 23.38 28.53 32.54
N SER A 378 24.05 28.24 33.65
CA SER A 378 24.15 26.90 34.22
C SER A 378 22.72 26.42 34.52
N GLY A 379 22.06 25.87 33.50
CA GLY A 379 20.85 25.08 33.64
C GLY A 379 21.31 23.64 33.82
N GLY A 380 21.26 23.14 35.05
CA GLY A 380 21.66 21.76 35.35
C GLY A 380 20.96 20.76 34.42
N MET A 381 21.62 19.63 34.18
CA MET A 381 21.03 18.50 33.46
C MET A 381 20.45 17.51 34.47
N CYS A 382 19.54 16.67 34.03
CA CYS A 382 19.02 15.55 34.79
C CYS A 382 19.63 14.25 34.24
N ASP A 383 20.21 13.41 35.10
CA ASP A 383 20.55 12.03 34.76
C ASP A 383 19.32 11.14 34.96
N TRP A 384 18.53 10.98 33.90
CA TRP A 384 17.32 10.18 33.93
C TRP A 384 17.64 8.75 33.50
N TYR A 385 17.96 7.89 34.47
CA TYR A 385 18.30 6.48 34.24
C TYR A 385 19.45 6.27 33.22
N GLY A 386 20.49 7.10 33.30
CA GLY A 386 21.68 7.02 32.43
C GLY A 386 21.63 7.90 31.19
N TRP A 387 20.59 8.74 31.05
CA TRP A 387 20.42 9.68 29.93
C TRP A 387 20.42 11.13 30.43
N GLN A 388 21.26 11.98 29.83
CA GLN A 388 21.30 13.40 30.15
C GLN A 388 20.17 14.16 29.44
N VAL A 389 19.28 14.75 30.24
CA VAL A 389 18.11 15.51 29.77
C VAL A 389 18.15 16.93 30.34
N ALA A 390 17.77 17.94 29.57
CA ALA A 390 17.73 19.32 30.05
C ALA A 390 16.64 19.51 31.13
N LEU A 391 16.90 20.38 32.12
CA LEU A 391 15.87 20.79 33.08
C LEU A 391 14.94 21.85 32.47
N CYS A 392 13.62 21.66 32.61
CA CYS A 392 12.64 22.66 32.20
C CYS A 392 12.75 23.92 33.06
N THR A 393 12.58 25.09 32.44
CA THR A 393 12.59 26.39 33.13
C THR A 393 11.20 26.91 33.47
N ASN A 394 10.17 26.51 32.70
CA ASN A 394 8.79 26.97 32.86
C ASN A 394 7.82 25.85 33.24
N THR A 395 8.26 24.59 33.24
CA THR A 395 7.44 23.43 33.62
C THR A 395 7.76 23.02 35.07
N SER A 396 6.75 23.04 35.96
CA SER A 396 6.92 22.73 37.38
C SER A 396 6.87 21.24 37.71
N SER A 397 6.21 20.41 36.91
CA SER A 397 6.09 18.96 37.17
C SER A 397 6.10 18.14 35.88
N GLY A 398 6.82 17.01 35.88
CA GLY A 398 6.83 16.05 34.78
C GLY A 398 7.70 16.46 33.60
N TRP A 399 7.36 15.96 32.41
CA TRP A 399 8.07 16.23 31.16
C TRP A 399 7.48 17.42 30.42
N GLY A 400 8.34 18.19 29.74
CA GLY A 400 7.94 19.34 28.94
C GLY A 400 8.76 19.47 27.65
N ASN A 401 8.41 20.44 26.83
CA ASN A 401 9.18 20.84 25.65
C ASN A 401 9.34 22.36 25.65
N GLU A 402 10.58 22.82 25.75
CA GLU A 402 10.94 24.24 25.77
C GLU A 402 12.01 24.49 24.73
N ASN A 403 11.86 25.53 23.91
CA ASN A 403 12.77 25.87 22.81
C ASN A 403 13.04 24.70 21.84
N ASN A 404 12.00 23.91 21.54
CA ASN A 404 12.08 22.77 20.63
C ASN A 404 12.97 21.61 21.15
N GLN A 405 13.20 21.54 22.47
CA GLN A 405 13.93 20.45 23.12
C GLN A 405 13.10 19.83 24.26
N THR A 406 13.13 18.50 24.35
CA THR A 406 12.52 17.77 25.47
C THR A 406 13.28 18.08 26.77
N CYS A 407 12.54 18.43 27.82
CA CYS A 407 13.07 18.73 29.14
C CYS A 407 12.27 18.04 30.24
N ILE A 408 12.84 17.93 31.44
CA ILE A 408 12.16 17.39 32.64
C ILE A 408 12.16 18.43 33.76
N SER A 409 11.05 18.55 34.51
CA SER A 409 10.99 19.49 35.62
C SER A 409 11.96 19.10 36.75
N ARG A 410 12.42 20.09 37.53
CA ARG A 410 13.29 19.83 38.69
C ARG A 410 12.64 18.90 39.71
N ASP A 411 11.35 19.11 39.99
CA ASP A 411 10.60 18.29 40.94
C ASP A 411 10.49 16.83 40.46
N ALA A 412 10.39 16.61 39.15
CA ALA A 412 10.38 15.26 38.57
C ALA A 412 11.77 14.63 38.56
N CYS A 413 12.83 15.40 38.29
CA CYS A 413 14.21 14.92 38.30
C CYS A 413 14.70 14.50 39.69
N GLY A 414 14.27 15.23 40.74
CA GLY A 414 14.65 14.96 42.13
C GLY A 414 16.15 15.10 42.35
N ASP A 415 16.76 14.11 43.02
CA ASP A 415 18.19 14.11 43.39
C ASP A 415 19.13 13.77 42.21
N ASN A 416 18.59 13.50 41.02
CA ASN A 416 19.39 13.11 39.84
C ASN A 416 19.88 14.32 39.02
N ILE A 417 19.89 15.51 39.59
CA ILE A 417 20.37 16.72 38.92
C ILE A 417 21.91 16.72 38.92
N VAL A 418 22.51 16.85 37.73
CA VAL A 418 23.95 16.96 37.50
C VAL A 418 24.31 18.34 36.96
N ASN A 419 25.36 18.96 37.50
CA ASN A 419 25.78 20.33 37.19
C ASN A 419 26.76 20.41 36.02
#